data_AF-K2FF60-F1
#
_entry.id   AF-K2FF60-F1
#
_cell.length_a   1.000
_cell.length_b   1.000
_cell.length_c   1.000
_cell.angle_alpha   90.00
_cell.angle_beta   90.00
_cell.angle_gamma   90.00
#
_symmetry.space_group_name_H-M   'P 1'
#
loop_
_entity.id
_entity.type
_entity.pdbx_description
1 polymer ?
#
loop_
_entity_poly.entity_id
_entity_poly.type
_entity_poly.pdbx_seq_one_letter_code
_entity_poly.pdbx_strand_id
1 'polypeptide(L)'
;MYLKVLPLDISFDKEWLTYFFRDEEKAYIGIWSIVSIPIKNNISYWVVYGFEAETEFDNVRAIVWSVCSFPIISEYQLWLIFAIANRYFLPVHKVLNLFLPKFVFNRFDKNAFQDVIWLDNFLKNETIQADNAFIHNSSSIWVEKIMDLEKLSERWAVLVFGDDFAVDYFLERNQKYKKDALVYKNSMTYAKKYNLFLDVLSKKKNILIWTRKILQYNLARYENIVYLEDALVRYNYNQFEKYRNLDIMEFLTDTKKFNVTFISSVPSVELFLMSKKKRFSYKII
;
A
#
# COMPACT_ATOMS: atom_id res chain seq x y z
N MET A 1 0.58 -29.04 8.73
CA MET A 1 -0.42 -27.98 9.05
C MET A 1 -1.11 -27.49 7.76
N TYR A 2 -2.19 -26.68 7.86
CA TYR A 2 -2.90 -26.15 6.69
C TYR A 2 -2.89 -24.62 6.60
N LEU A 3 -2.89 -24.11 5.36
CA LEU A 3 -2.93 -22.69 5.00
C LEU A 3 -4.24 -22.40 4.28
N LYS A 4 -4.89 -21.30 4.65
CA LYS A 4 -5.90 -20.64 3.82
C LYS A 4 -5.19 -19.65 2.90
N VAL A 5 -5.39 -19.74 1.60
CA VAL A 5 -4.70 -18.92 0.61
C VAL A 5 -5.65 -18.14 -0.28
N LEU A 6 -5.20 -16.94 -0.63
CA LEU A 6 -5.85 -15.96 -1.49
C LEU A 6 -5.20 -15.95 -2.88
N PRO A 7 -5.95 -16.29 -3.93
CA PRO A 7 -5.45 -16.32 -5.30
C PRO A 7 -5.21 -14.92 -5.87
N LEU A 8 -4.11 -14.78 -6.61
CA LEU A 8 -3.71 -13.51 -7.24
C LEU A 8 -4.19 -13.38 -8.68
N ASP A 9 -4.34 -14.49 -9.37
CA ASP A 9 -4.51 -14.57 -10.82
C ASP A 9 -5.86 -15.14 -11.26
N ILE A 10 -6.68 -15.64 -10.33
CA ILE A 10 -7.95 -16.30 -10.63
C ILE A 10 -9.05 -15.75 -9.72
N SER A 11 -10.27 -15.66 -10.26
CA SER A 11 -11.46 -15.25 -9.51
C SER A 11 -11.98 -16.38 -8.64
N PHE A 12 -12.18 -16.07 -7.37
CA PHE A 12 -12.84 -16.97 -6.43
C PHE A 12 -13.82 -16.16 -5.57
N ASP A 13 -14.86 -16.85 -5.12
CA ASP A 13 -15.88 -16.33 -4.21
C ASP A 13 -15.30 -16.14 -2.79
N LYS A 14 -16.18 -16.02 -1.78
CA LYS A 14 -15.81 -15.81 -0.37
C LYS A 14 -15.11 -17.00 0.29
N GLU A 15 -14.95 -18.12 -0.42
CA GLU A 15 -14.38 -19.34 0.13
C GLU A 15 -12.87 -19.41 -0.11
N TRP A 16 -12.14 -19.66 0.99
CA TRP A 16 -10.69 -19.76 0.98
C TRP A 16 -10.27 -21.14 0.52
N LEU A 17 -9.16 -21.21 -0.23
CA LEU A 17 -8.60 -22.50 -0.62
C LEU A 17 -7.59 -22.96 0.42
N THR A 18 -7.66 -24.25 0.75
CA THR A 18 -6.82 -24.86 1.78
C THR A 18 -5.68 -25.66 1.14
N TYR A 19 -4.45 -25.43 1.59
CA TYR A 19 -3.25 -26.14 1.14
C TYR A 19 -2.43 -26.65 2.32
N PHE A 20 -1.73 -27.76 2.13
CA PHE A 20 -0.85 -28.35 3.13
C PHE A 20 0.55 -27.72 3.07
N PHE A 21 1.19 -27.58 4.23
CA PHE A 21 2.62 -27.24 4.33
C PHE A 21 3.28 -28.05 5.45
N ARG A 22 4.59 -28.26 5.32
CA ARG A 22 5.39 -29.02 6.28
C ARG A 22 5.71 -28.15 7.49
N ASP A 23 5.81 -28.77 8.66
CA ASP A 23 6.07 -28.03 9.90
C ASP A 23 7.42 -27.30 9.89
N GLU A 24 8.40 -27.84 9.17
CA GLU A 24 9.71 -27.23 8.89
C GLU A 24 9.59 -25.88 8.15
N GLU A 25 8.54 -25.70 7.34
CA GLU A 25 8.30 -24.49 6.56
C GLU A 25 7.62 -23.38 7.39
N LYS A 26 7.12 -23.70 8.59
CA LYS A 26 6.37 -22.77 9.45
C LYS A 26 7.17 -21.52 9.81
N ALA A 27 8.48 -21.65 10.03
CA ALA A 27 9.35 -20.51 10.31
C ALA A 27 9.46 -19.53 9.12
N TYR A 28 9.11 -19.98 7.92
CA TYR A 28 9.25 -19.25 6.68
C TYR A 28 7.91 -18.87 6.05
N ILE A 29 6.79 -19.06 6.75
CA ILE A 29 5.45 -18.75 6.25
C ILE A 29 4.74 -17.90 7.28
N GLY A 30 4.55 -16.63 6.95
CA GLY A 30 3.75 -15.70 7.74
C GLY A 30 2.34 -15.55 7.17
N ILE A 31 1.39 -15.11 8.00
CA ILE A 31 0.13 -14.57 7.47
C ILE A 31 0.49 -13.34 6.59
N TRP A 32 -0.16 -13.25 5.43
CA TRP A 32 0.05 -12.24 4.38
C TRP A 32 1.37 -12.34 3.60
N SER A 33 2.09 -13.44 3.78
CA SER A 33 3.21 -13.82 2.93
C SER A 33 2.74 -14.42 1.60
N ILE A 34 3.67 -14.60 0.65
CA ILE A 34 3.39 -15.20 -0.65
C ILE A 34 3.95 -16.62 -0.69
N VAL A 35 3.13 -17.54 -1.16
CA VAL A 35 3.47 -18.96 -1.34
C VAL A 35 3.25 -19.38 -2.79
N SER A 36 4.02 -20.37 -3.21
CA SER A 36 3.92 -21.00 -4.51
C SER A 36 2.93 -22.17 -4.44
N ILE A 37 1.90 -22.16 -5.28
CA ILE A 37 0.76 -23.07 -5.26
C ILE A 37 0.68 -23.86 -6.57
N PRO A 38 0.54 -25.20 -6.54
CA PRO A 38 0.40 -26.01 -7.75
C PRO A 38 -1.04 -26.04 -8.25
N ILE A 39 -1.30 -25.39 -9.39
CA ILE A 39 -2.60 -25.38 -10.07
C ILE A 39 -2.51 -26.19 -11.36
N LYS A 40 -3.15 -27.36 -11.38
CA LYS A 40 -3.08 -28.31 -12.50
C LYS A 40 -1.60 -28.59 -12.87
N ASN A 41 -1.15 -28.09 -14.03
CA ASN A 41 0.21 -28.27 -14.56
C ASN A 41 1.10 -27.03 -14.40
N ASN A 42 0.60 -25.97 -13.76
CA ASN A 42 1.31 -24.70 -13.58
C ASN A 42 1.51 -24.40 -12.09
N ILE A 43 2.44 -23.48 -11.84
CA ILE A 43 2.67 -22.88 -10.53
C ILE A 43 2.11 -21.46 -10.54
N SER A 44 1.38 -21.10 -9.50
CA SER A 44 0.89 -19.74 -9.28
C SER A 44 1.30 -19.23 -7.90
N TYR A 45 1.32 -17.90 -7.73
CA TYR A 45 1.74 -17.24 -6.48
C TYR A 45 0.53 -16.70 -5.76
N TRP A 46 0.27 -17.16 -4.54
CA TRP A 46 -0.93 -16.81 -3.77
C TRP A 46 -0.55 -16.27 -2.39
N VAL A 47 -1.44 -15.51 -1.75
CA VAL A 47 -1.20 -14.86 -0.45
C VAL A 47 -1.76 -15.71 0.67
N VAL A 48 -1.00 -15.93 1.74
CA VAL A 48 -1.48 -16.64 2.93
C VAL A 48 -2.45 -15.75 3.69
N TYR A 49 -3.69 -16.20 3.90
CA TYR A 49 -4.72 -15.49 4.65
C TYR A 49 -4.76 -15.91 6.12
N GLY A 50 -4.46 -17.18 6.41
CA GLY A 50 -4.52 -17.69 7.76
C GLY A 50 -4.05 -19.13 7.84
N PHE A 51 -3.94 -19.61 9.07
CA PHE A 51 -3.64 -21.00 9.36
C PHE A 51 -4.91 -21.71 9.83
N GLU A 52 -5.05 -22.98 9.47
CA GLU A 52 -6.12 -23.83 9.95
C GLU A 52 -5.49 -24.98 10.75
N ALA A 53 -5.96 -25.14 11.98
CA ALA A 53 -5.56 -26.25 12.82
C ALA A 53 -6.27 -27.52 12.31
N GLU A 54 -5.50 -28.60 12.27
CA GLU A 54 -5.84 -29.97 11.90
C GLU A 54 -7.34 -30.29 11.83
N THR A 55 -7.92 -30.10 10.66
CA THR A 55 -9.04 -30.90 10.17
C THR A 55 -8.47 -31.85 9.13
N GLU A 56 -8.76 -33.14 9.23
CA GLU A 56 -8.41 -34.13 8.21
C GLU A 56 -9.10 -33.73 6.90
N PHE A 57 -8.34 -33.11 6.00
CA PHE A 57 -8.80 -32.85 4.65
C PHE A 57 -8.23 -33.95 3.74
N ASP A 58 -9.11 -34.71 3.12
CA ASP A 58 -8.71 -35.68 2.11
C ASP A 58 -8.25 -34.97 0.83
N ASN A 59 -7.16 -35.44 0.23
CA ASN A 59 -6.62 -35.00 -1.07
C ASN A 59 -6.19 -33.52 -1.16
N VAL A 60 -5.71 -32.92 -0.06
CA VAL A 60 -5.13 -31.57 -0.10
C VAL A 60 -3.72 -31.57 -0.69
N ARG A 61 -3.50 -30.70 -1.67
CA ARG A 61 -2.18 -30.49 -2.27
C ARG A 61 -1.26 -29.73 -1.32
N ALA A 62 0.01 -30.08 -1.34
CA ALA A 62 1.05 -29.29 -0.67
C ALA A 62 1.34 -28.00 -1.45
N ILE A 63 1.76 -26.95 -0.74
CA ILE A 63 2.45 -25.83 -1.38
C ILE A 63 3.76 -26.32 -2.01
N VAL A 64 4.27 -25.60 -3.02
CA VAL A 64 5.53 -25.97 -3.67
C VAL A 64 6.74 -25.40 -2.91
N TRP A 65 6.66 -24.13 -2.48
CA TRP A 65 7.62 -23.48 -1.58
C TRP A 65 7.07 -22.14 -1.07
N SER A 66 7.65 -21.62 0.02
CA SER A 66 7.44 -20.23 0.47
C SER A 66 8.26 -19.26 -0.37
N VAL A 67 7.63 -18.23 -0.95
CA VAL A 67 8.32 -17.20 -1.76
C VAL A 67 8.92 -16.12 -0.86
N CYS A 68 8.23 -15.78 0.22
CA CYS A 68 8.72 -14.85 1.23
C CYS A 68 8.19 -15.26 2.60
N SER A 69 8.96 -15.06 3.66
CA SER A 69 8.53 -15.32 5.02
C SER A 69 7.81 -14.16 5.69
N PHE A 70 7.88 -12.97 5.09
CA PHE A 70 7.33 -11.75 5.65
C PHE A 70 6.03 -11.31 4.94
N PRO A 71 5.17 -10.55 5.63
CA PRO A 71 3.96 -10.02 5.04
C PRO A 71 4.29 -8.93 4.01
N ILE A 72 4.19 -9.26 2.71
CA ILE A 72 4.34 -8.26 1.64
C ILE A 72 3.15 -7.30 1.66
N ILE A 73 1.96 -7.84 1.94
CA ILE A 73 0.73 -7.10 2.12
C ILE A 73 0.48 -6.94 3.62
N SER A 74 0.19 -5.72 4.05
CA SER A 74 -0.20 -5.44 5.42
C SER A 74 -1.70 -5.60 5.64
N GLU A 75 -2.10 -5.81 6.89
CA GLU A 75 -3.51 -5.94 7.29
C GLU A 75 -4.41 -4.80 6.78
N TYR A 76 -3.92 -3.55 6.82
CA TYR A 76 -4.71 -2.41 6.35
C TYR A 76 -4.94 -2.44 4.83
N GLN A 77 -3.96 -2.95 4.06
CA GLN A 77 -4.11 -3.13 2.61
C GLN A 77 -5.14 -4.19 2.29
N LEU A 78 -5.25 -5.25 3.09
CA LEU A 78 -6.29 -6.27 2.87
C LEU A 78 -7.67 -5.72 3.13
N TRP A 79 -7.82 -4.97 4.23
CA TRP A 79 -9.07 -4.27 4.48
C TRP A 79 -9.39 -3.30 3.32
N LEU A 80 -8.41 -2.55 2.81
CA LEU A 80 -8.58 -1.70 1.62
C LEU A 80 -9.01 -2.49 0.39
N ILE A 81 -8.39 -3.66 0.15
CA ILE A 81 -8.71 -4.54 -0.97
C ILE A 81 -10.19 -4.94 -0.92
N PHE A 82 -10.68 -5.40 0.24
CA PHE A 82 -12.10 -5.76 0.39
C PHE A 82 -13.02 -4.54 0.30
N ALA A 83 -12.65 -3.40 0.88
CA ALA A 83 -13.43 -2.18 0.83
C ALA A 83 -13.60 -1.67 -0.62
N ILE A 84 -12.52 -1.69 -1.41
CA ILE A 84 -12.53 -1.33 -2.82
C ILE A 84 -13.31 -2.35 -3.64
N ALA A 85 -13.07 -3.66 -3.44
CA ALA A 85 -13.79 -4.73 -4.13
C ALA A 85 -15.31 -4.59 -3.94
N ASN A 86 -15.75 -4.34 -2.70
CA ASN A 86 -17.15 -4.13 -2.36
C ASN A 86 -17.71 -2.83 -2.97
N ARG A 87 -16.98 -1.71 -2.86
CA ARG A 87 -17.46 -0.41 -3.38
C ARG A 87 -17.63 -0.39 -4.90
N TYR A 88 -16.76 -1.10 -5.61
CA TYR A 88 -16.75 -1.11 -7.07
C TYR A 88 -17.36 -2.39 -7.69
N PHE A 89 -17.88 -3.30 -6.86
CA PHE A 89 -18.39 -4.62 -7.28
C PHE A 89 -17.38 -5.40 -8.14
N LEU A 90 -16.12 -5.41 -7.68
CA LEU A 90 -15.03 -6.06 -8.39
C LEU A 90 -14.60 -7.33 -7.66
N PRO A 91 -14.16 -8.36 -8.40
CA PRO A 91 -13.51 -9.51 -7.81
C PRO A 91 -12.26 -9.11 -6.99
N VAL A 92 -12.10 -9.73 -5.82
CA VAL A 92 -11.02 -9.43 -4.86
C VAL A 92 -9.64 -9.56 -5.51
N HIS A 93 -9.40 -10.61 -6.28
CA HIS A 93 -8.11 -10.83 -6.97
C HIS A 93 -7.73 -9.68 -7.92
N LYS A 94 -8.71 -9.03 -8.58
CA LYS A 94 -8.44 -7.87 -9.45
C LYS A 94 -7.96 -6.66 -8.66
N VAL A 95 -8.57 -6.43 -7.50
CA VAL A 95 -8.17 -5.34 -6.60
C VAL A 95 -6.82 -5.65 -5.94
N LEU A 96 -6.61 -6.89 -5.53
CA LEU A 96 -5.36 -7.38 -4.96
C LEU A 96 -4.16 -7.17 -5.90
N ASN A 97 -4.35 -7.36 -7.22
CA ASN A 97 -3.35 -7.05 -8.24
C ASN A 97 -2.97 -5.55 -8.33
N LEU A 98 -3.75 -4.64 -7.76
CA LEU A 98 -3.33 -3.24 -7.62
C LEU A 98 -2.18 -3.12 -6.62
N PHE A 99 -2.27 -3.85 -5.51
CA PHE A 99 -1.34 -3.75 -4.38
C PHE A 99 -0.08 -4.60 -4.56
N LEU A 100 -0.08 -5.48 -5.56
CA LEU A 100 1.08 -6.26 -5.97
C LEU A 100 1.38 -5.99 -7.46
N PRO A 101 2.17 -4.95 -7.79
CA PRO A 101 2.42 -4.63 -9.18
C PRO A 101 3.27 -5.71 -9.88
N LYS A 102 3.01 -5.94 -11.18
CA LYS A 102 3.64 -6.98 -12.02
C LYS A 102 5.17 -7.04 -11.95
N PHE A 103 5.84 -5.90 -11.75
CA PHE A 103 7.30 -5.87 -11.64
C PHE A 103 7.84 -6.52 -10.35
N VAL A 104 7.01 -6.69 -9.32
CA VAL A 104 7.31 -7.45 -8.10
C VAL A 104 7.15 -8.94 -8.39
N PHE A 105 6.04 -9.34 -9.02
CA PHE A 105 5.76 -10.72 -9.41
C PHE A 105 6.80 -11.34 -10.34
N ASN A 106 7.22 -10.59 -11.36
CA ASN A 106 8.21 -11.06 -12.34
C ASN A 106 9.61 -11.28 -11.74
N ARG A 107 9.82 -10.96 -10.46
CA ARG A 107 11.09 -11.15 -9.74
C ARG A 107 10.97 -12.11 -8.56
N PHE A 108 9.86 -12.84 -8.42
CA PHE A 108 9.71 -13.92 -7.44
C PHE A 108 10.47 -15.20 -7.84
N ASP A 109 11.74 -15.07 -8.23
CA ASP A 109 12.64 -16.21 -8.39
C ASP A 109 13.18 -16.68 -7.03
N LYS A 110 13.87 -17.82 -6.97
CA LYS A 110 14.39 -18.46 -5.74
C LYS A 110 15.23 -17.57 -4.81
N ASN A 111 15.71 -16.42 -5.28
CA ASN A 111 16.51 -15.47 -4.50
C ASN A 111 15.77 -14.15 -4.18
N ALA A 112 14.46 -14.07 -4.46
CA ALA A 112 13.68 -12.87 -4.17
C ALA A 112 13.74 -12.55 -2.67
N PHE A 113 13.98 -11.28 -2.36
CA PHE A 113 13.95 -10.73 -0.99
C PHE A 113 15.02 -11.18 -0.01
N GLN A 114 16.08 -11.86 -0.46
CA GLN A 114 17.22 -12.21 0.41
C GLN A 114 17.88 -10.97 1.06
N ASP A 115 17.82 -9.81 0.39
CA ASP A 115 18.45 -8.56 0.83
C ASP A 115 17.54 -7.67 1.71
N VAL A 116 16.29 -8.09 2.01
CA VAL A 116 15.37 -7.27 2.81
C VAL A 116 15.70 -7.42 4.29
N ILE A 117 16.44 -6.47 4.83
CA ILE A 117 16.70 -6.37 6.27
C ILE A 117 15.42 -5.89 6.96
N TRP A 118 14.71 -6.81 7.61
CA TRP A 118 13.60 -6.47 8.50
C TRP A 118 14.14 -6.10 9.88
N LEU A 119 13.71 -4.94 10.39
CA LEU A 119 13.89 -4.57 11.78
C LEU A 119 12.72 -5.20 12.56
N ASP A 120 12.99 -6.21 13.38
CA ASP A 120 12.01 -7.02 14.13
C ASP A 120 11.09 -6.20 15.08
N ASN A 121 11.37 -4.92 15.28
CA ASN A 121 10.82 -4.12 16.38
C ASN A 121 9.71 -3.13 15.97
N PHE A 122 8.75 -3.44 15.09
CA PHE A 122 7.76 -2.40 14.71
C PHE A 122 6.30 -2.83 14.48
N LEU A 123 5.87 -4.01 14.95
CA LEU A 123 4.45 -4.26 15.19
C LEU A 123 3.98 -3.56 16.47
N LYS A 124 4.17 -2.24 16.58
CA LYS A 124 3.37 -1.47 17.52
C LYS A 124 1.96 -1.39 16.94
N ASN A 125 1.10 -2.29 17.40
CA ASN A 125 -0.36 -2.18 17.29
C ASN A 125 -0.89 -1.00 18.13
N GLU A 126 -0.18 0.13 18.12
CA GLU A 126 -0.67 1.36 18.73
C GLU A 126 -1.60 1.98 17.68
N THR A 127 -2.90 1.89 17.91
CA THR A 127 -3.87 2.80 17.29
C THR A 127 -3.41 4.21 17.58
N ILE A 128 -2.82 4.86 16.58
CA ILE A 128 -2.52 6.29 16.63
C ILE A 128 -3.88 6.98 16.81
N GLN A 129 -3.94 7.97 17.72
CA GLN A 129 -5.09 8.87 17.76
C GLN A 129 -5.05 9.69 16.47
N ALA A 130 -5.69 9.18 15.41
CA ALA A 130 -5.59 9.73 14.07
C ALA A 130 -6.13 11.17 14.05
N ASP A 131 -5.23 12.13 13.83
CA ASP A 131 -5.58 13.55 13.67
C ASP A 131 -5.63 13.87 12.17
N ASN A 132 -6.74 13.46 11.55
CA ASN A 132 -6.95 13.69 10.13
C ASN A 132 -7.28 15.17 9.90
N ALA A 133 -6.64 15.77 8.90
CA ALA A 133 -6.78 17.20 8.59
C ALA A 133 -7.15 17.43 7.13
N PHE A 134 -7.90 18.49 6.87
CA PHE A 134 -8.13 19.05 5.54
C PHE A 134 -7.78 20.53 5.53
N ILE A 135 -6.79 20.88 4.71
CA ILE A 135 -6.29 22.24 4.51
C ILE A 135 -6.75 22.73 3.13
N HIS A 136 -7.64 23.71 3.13
CA HIS A 136 -7.99 24.47 1.94
C HIS A 136 -7.03 25.65 1.79
N ASN A 137 -6.18 25.58 0.78
CA ASN A 137 -5.15 26.57 0.48
C ASN A 137 -5.67 27.60 -0.54
N SER A 138 -6.35 28.62 -0.04
CA SER A 138 -6.90 29.72 -0.82
C SER A 138 -5.85 30.78 -1.21
N SER A 139 -4.73 30.85 -0.49
CA SER A 139 -3.71 31.90 -0.62
C SER A 139 -2.62 31.65 -1.67
N SER A 140 -2.77 30.63 -2.53
CA SER A 140 -1.75 30.22 -3.54
C SER A 140 -0.37 29.92 -2.92
N ILE A 141 -0.33 29.65 -1.61
CA ILE A 141 0.90 29.35 -0.88
C ILE A 141 1.34 27.93 -1.24
N TRP A 142 2.61 27.72 -1.61
CA TRP A 142 3.06 26.37 -1.95
C TRP A 142 3.20 25.47 -0.73
N VAL A 143 3.13 24.14 -0.93
CA VAL A 143 2.99 23.15 0.16
C VAL A 143 4.07 23.25 1.24
N GLU A 144 5.28 23.68 0.87
CA GLU A 144 6.43 23.87 1.76
C GLU A 144 6.22 24.92 2.86
N LYS A 145 5.31 25.87 2.63
CA LYS A 145 4.94 26.91 3.59
C LYS A 145 3.70 26.54 4.42
N ILE A 146 2.95 25.53 3.96
CA ILE A 146 1.76 25.00 4.64
C ILE A 146 2.16 23.93 5.65
N MET A 147 3.18 23.15 5.30
CA MET A 147 3.65 22.04 6.11
C MET A 147 5.03 22.33 6.68
N ASP A 148 5.17 22.08 7.96
CA ASP A 148 6.48 21.95 8.58
C ASP A 148 7.08 20.59 8.16
N LEU A 149 7.80 20.61 7.03
CA LEU A 149 8.40 19.42 6.45
C LEU A 149 9.48 18.81 7.36
N GLU A 150 10.10 19.60 8.25
CA GLU A 150 11.10 19.11 9.20
C GLU A 150 10.42 18.30 10.29
N LYS A 151 9.34 18.82 10.87
CA LYS A 151 8.51 18.07 11.83
C LYS A 151 7.89 16.81 11.22
N LEU A 152 7.50 16.85 9.94
CA LEU A 152 7.01 15.66 9.24
C LEU A 152 8.09 14.58 9.06
N SER A 153 9.35 14.99 8.86
CA SER A 153 10.48 14.06 8.70
C SER A 153 10.79 13.25 9.96
N GLU A 154 10.48 13.80 11.14
CA GLU A 154 10.61 13.12 12.43
C GLU A 154 9.57 12.02 12.63
N ARG A 155 8.43 12.12 11.95
CA ARG A 155 7.25 11.24 12.15
C ARG A 155 6.93 10.36 10.94
N TRP A 156 7.91 10.05 10.09
CA TRP A 156 7.76 9.14 8.94
C TRP A 156 6.59 9.52 8.01
N ALA A 157 6.87 10.31 6.97
CA ALA A 157 5.84 10.91 6.13
C ALA A 157 5.87 10.41 4.68
N VAL A 158 4.68 10.25 4.11
CA VAL A 158 4.45 10.02 2.68
C VAL A 158 3.83 11.27 2.08
N LEU A 159 4.50 11.89 1.12
CA LEU A 159 3.99 13.00 0.33
C LEU A 159 3.49 12.46 -1.02
N VAL A 160 2.19 12.61 -1.26
CA VAL A 160 1.49 12.09 -2.43
C VAL A 160 1.08 13.25 -3.33
N PHE A 161 1.71 13.32 -4.50
CA PHE A 161 1.48 14.31 -5.54
C PHE A 161 0.59 13.76 -6.66
N GLY A 162 0.11 14.66 -7.51
CA GLY A 162 -0.73 14.30 -8.65
C GLY A 162 0.00 13.51 -9.74
N ASP A 163 1.20 13.97 -10.08
CA ASP A 163 2.01 13.49 -11.20
C ASP A 163 3.51 13.75 -10.99
N ASP A 164 4.33 13.32 -11.95
CA ASP A 164 5.79 13.49 -11.90
C ASP A 164 6.21 14.96 -11.99
N PHE A 165 5.43 15.82 -12.65
CA PHE A 165 5.74 17.25 -12.78
C PHE A 165 5.65 17.97 -11.44
N ALA A 166 4.59 17.71 -10.67
CA ALA A 166 4.43 18.29 -9.33
C ALA A 166 5.53 17.80 -8.36
N VAL A 167 5.94 16.53 -8.48
CA VAL A 167 7.09 15.99 -7.73
C VAL A 167 8.38 16.72 -8.09
N ASP A 168 8.64 16.92 -9.39
CA ASP A 168 9.84 17.61 -9.85
C ASP A 168 9.91 19.06 -9.39
N TYR A 169 8.81 19.78 -9.55
CA TYR A 169 8.70 21.15 -9.06
C TYR A 169 8.94 21.26 -7.54
N PHE A 170 8.41 20.32 -6.76
CA PHE A 170 8.67 20.26 -5.32
C PHE A 170 10.17 20.06 -5.00
N LEU A 171 10.82 19.13 -5.70
CA LEU A 171 12.23 18.79 -5.46
C LEU A 171 13.21 19.86 -5.95
N GLU A 172 12.85 20.64 -6.98
CA GLU A 172 13.64 21.80 -7.42
C GLU A 172 13.71 22.87 -6.35
N ARG A 173 12.59 23.14 -5.68
CA ARG A 173 12.49 24.11 -4.57
C ARG A 173 13.06 23.57 -3.26
N ASN A 174 13.00 22.25 -3.05
CA ASN A 174 13.41 21.59 -1.82
C ASN A 174 14.53 20.57 -2.07
N GLN A 175 15.68 21.05 -2.54
CA GLN A 175 16.78 20.18 -3.02
C GLN A 175 17.30 19.17 -1.99
N LYS A 176 17.20 19.45 -0.68
CA LYS A 176 17.60 18.53 0.39
C LYS A 176 16.93 17.16 0.26
N TYR A 177 15.64 17.13 -0.11
CA TYR A 177 14.88 15.90 -0.24
C TYR A 177 15.26 15.03 -1.44
N LYS A 178 16.07 15.54 -2.39
CA LYS A 178 16.63 14.68 -3.44
C LYS A 178 17.57 13.60 -2.87
N LYS A 179 18.16 13.83 -1.69
CA LYS A 179 19.05 12.87 -1.01
C LYS A 179 18.42 12.26 0.24
N ASP A 180 17.58 13.04 0.93
CA ASP A 180 17.05 12.68 2.24
C ASP A 180 15.75 11.88 2.18
N ALA A 181 15.05 11.90 1.03
CA ALA A 181 13.81 11.15 0.81
C ALA A 181 14.00 10.01 -0.19
N LEU A 182 13.15 8.99 -0.08
CA LEU A 182 12.90 8.06 -1.18
C LEU A 182 11.96 8.76 -2.17
N VAL A 183 12.49 9.11 -3.33
CA VAL A 183 11.71 9.75 -4.41
C VAL A 183 11.37 8.70 -5.44
N TYR A 184 10.11 8.65 -5.83
CA TYR A 184 9.64 7.76 -6.88
C TYR A 184 8.87 8.56 -7.93
N LYS A 185 9.07 8.18 -9.20
CA LYS A 185 8.39 8.75 -10.36
C LYS A 185 7.77 7.66 -11.23
N ASN A 186 6.65 7.98 -11.87
CA ASN A 186 5.97 7.09 -12.82
C ASN A 186 6.86 6.72 -14.01
N SER A 187 7.71 7.65 -14.44
CA SER A 187 8.73 7.49 -15.51
C SER A 187 9.85 6.48 -15.20
N MET A 188 9.97 5.97 -13.97
CA MET A 188 11.03 5.03 -13.60
C MET A 188 10.87 3.64 -14.26
N THR A 189 12.01 3.03 -14.61
CA THR A 189 12.12 1.65 -15.13
C THR A 189 11.70 0.62 -14.06
N TYR A 190 11.17 -0.54 -14.48
CA TYR A 190 10.75 -1.61 -13.56
C TYR A 190 11.84 -2.06 -12.57
N ALA A 191 13.12 -2.10 -12.98
CA ALA A 191 14.22 -2.44 -12.07
C ALA A 191 14.36 -1.43 -10.92
N LYS A 192 14.37 -0.12 -11.22
CA LYS A 192 14.40 0.95 -10.21
C LYS A 192 13.16 0.92 -9.31
N LYS A 193 12.00 0.67 -9.89
CA LYS A 193 10.72 0.53 -9.19
C LYS A 193 10.75 -0.61 -8.16
N TYR A 194 11.35 -1.74 -8.53
CA TYR A 194 11.55 -2.89 -7.64
C TYR A 194 12.52 -2.55 -6.49
N ASN A 195 13.67 -1.95 -6.78
CA ASN A 195 14.62 -1.57 -5.72
C ASN A 195 14.01 -0.56 -4.74
N LEU A 196 13.24 0.42 -5.25
CA LEU A 196 12.51 1.36 -4.40
C LEU A 196 11.42 0.68 -3.58
N PHE A 197 10.73 -0.33 -4.13
CA PHE A 197 9.80 -1.16 -3.37
C PHE A 197 10.49 -1.86 -2.19
N LEU A 198 11.70 -2.41 -2.41
CA LEU A 198 12.50 -2.99 -1.32
C LEU A 198 12.95 -1.92 -0.32
N ASP A 199 13.37 -0.73 -0.77
CA ASP A 199 13.79 0.38 0.10
C ASP A 199 12.62 0.88 0.97
N VAL A 200 11.40 0.92 0.42
CA VAL A 200 10.16 1.25 1.15
C VAL A 200 9.86 0.17 2.18
N LEU A 201 9.87 -1.10 1.77
CA LEU A 201 9.70 -2.23 2.69
C LEU A 201 10.77 -2.26 3.77
N SER A 202 11.99 -1.82 3.50
CA SER A 202 13.11 -1.82 4.46
C SER A 202 13.16 -0.55 5.32
N LYS A 203 12.29 0.45 5.08
CA LYS A 203 12.26 1.72 5.83
C LYS A 203 13.59 2.48 5.76
N LYS A 204 14.20 2.53 4.58
CA LYS A 204 15.54 3.12 4.39
C LYS A 204 15.61 4.63 4.64
N LYS A 205 14.49 5.35 4.44
CA LYS A 205 14.38 6.80 4.70
C LYS A 205 13.04 7.12 5.34
N ASN A 206 13.00 8.25 6.05
CA ASN A 206 11.82 8.69 6.78
C ASN A 206 10.76 9.34 5.90
N ILE A 207 11.18 9.85 4.76
CA ILE A 207 10.30 10.57 3.85
C ILE A 207 10.21 9.79 2.54
N LEU A 208 8.97 9.60 2.10
CA LEU A 208 8.64 9.02 0.81
C LEU A 208 7.90 10.06 -0.01
N ILE A 209 8.40 10.37 -1.21
CA ILE A 209 7.81 11.35 -2.13
C ILE A 209 7.45 10.63 -3.41
N TRP A 210 6.17 10.68 -3.78
CA TRP A 210 5.73 10.09 -5.03
C TRP A 210 4.39 10.66 -5.49
N THR A 211 3.84 10.05 -6.53
CA THR A 211 2.54 10.30 -7.10
C THR A 211 1.53 9.35 -6.47
N ARG A 212 0.26 9.53 -6.79
CA ARG A 212 -0.88 8.75 -6.31
C ARG A 212 -0.75 7.22 -6.38
N LYS A 213 0.11 6.69 -7.27
CA LYS A 213 0.38 5.24 -7.33
C LYS A 213 0.97 4.68 -6.04
N ILE A 214 1.60 5.51 -5.21
CA ILE A 214 2.16 5.05 -3.93
C ILE A 214 1.11 4.49 -2.97
N LEU A 215 -0.15 4.89 -3.11
CA LEU A 215 -1.25 4.39 -2.28
C LEU A 215 -1.49 2.87 -2.45
N GLN A 216 -0.95 2.28 -3.52
CA GLN A 216 -0.99 0.85 -3.79
C GLN A 216 0.13 0.08 -3.06
N TYR A 217 1.08 0.75 -2.45
CA TYR A 217 2.25 0.13 -1.81
C TYR A 217 2.00 -0.09 -0.32
N ASN A 218 2.83 -0.94 0.28
CA ASN A 218 2.79 -1.16 1.72
C ASN A 218 3.44 0.02 2.44
N LEU A 219 2.58 0.88 2.99
CA LEU A 219 2.89 2.09 3.74
C LEU A 219 2.78 1.89 5.24
N ALA A 220 2.59 0.66 5.74
CA ALA A 220 2.36 0.37 7.17
C ALA A 220 3.43 0.94 8.10
N ARG A 221 4.61 1.27 7.56
CA ARG A 221 5.76 1.80 8.28
C ARG A 221 5.81 3.33 8.37
N TYR A 222 4.88 4.03 7.72
CA TYR A 222 4.75 5.49 7.74
C TYR A 222 3.52 5.87 8.55
N GLU A 223 3.61 6.94 9.34
CA GLU A 223 2.52 7.36 10.22
C GLU A 223 1.67 8.45 9.57
N ASN A 224 2.29 9.28 8.72
CA ASN A 224 1.65 10.45 8.15
C ASN A 224 1.54 10.31 6.63
N ILE A 225 0.34 10.52 6.10
CA ILE A 225 0.10 10.59 4.65
C ILE A 225 -0.42 11.98 4.33
N VAL A 226 0.36 12.74 3.57
CA VAL A 226 -0.05 14.03 3.03
C VAL A 226 -0.44 13.83 1.57
N TYR A 227 -1.71 14.05 1.28
CA TYR A 227 -2.24 13.97 -0.06
C TYR A 227 -2.49 15.37 -0.63
N LEU A 228 -1.67 15.76 -1.60
CA LEU A 228 -1.88 16.96 -2.39
C LEU A 228 -2.93 16.66 -3.46
N GLU A 229 -4.15 17.12 -3.22
CA GLU A 229 -5.24 16.97 -4.16
C GLU A 229 -5.14 18.03 -5.25
N ASP A 230 -5.22 17.57 -6.50
CA ASP A 230 -5.43 18.44 -7.66
C ASP A 230 -6.79 18.11 -8.28
N ALA A 231 -7.40 19.13 -8.88
CA ALA A 231 -8.71 19.00 -9.52
C ALA A 231 -8.68 18.17 -10.82
N LEU A 232 -7.49 17.87 -11.36
CA LEU A 232 -7.31 17.45 -12.75
C LEU A 232 -7.30 15.93 -12.94
N VAL A 233 -6.77 15.16 -11.99
CA VAL A 233 -6.67 13.69 -12.15
C VAL A 233 -7.26 12.97 -10.94
N ARG A 234 -8.51 12.56 -11.07
CA ARG A 234 -9.30 11.95 -9.98
C ARG A 234 -9.17 10.44 -9.89
N TYR A 235 -8.77 9.77 -10.98
CA TYR A 235 -8.85 8.32 -11.12
C TYR A 235 -7.48 7.67 -11.33
N ASN A 236 -7.28 6.53 -10.69
CA ASN A 236 -6.29 5.55 -11.08
C ASN A 236 -6.88 4.57 -12.07
N TYR A 237 -6.11 4.24 -13.09
CA TYR A 237 -6.44 3.23 -14.09
C TYR A 237 -5.54 2.02 -13.87
N ASN A 238 -6.13 0.83 -13.81
CA ASN A 238 -5.40 -0.42 -13.96
C ASN A 238 -6.07 -1.26 -15.03
N GLN A 239 -5.41 -1.44 -16.17
CA GLN A 239 -5.80 -2.21 -17.36
C GLN A 239 -7.23 -1.94 -17.90
N PHE A 240 -8.30 -2.07 -17.12
CA PHE A 240 -9.69 -1.69 -17.48
C PHE A 240 -10.53 -1.14 -16.31
N GLU A 241 -10.07 -1.22 -15.07
CA GLU A 241 -10.80 -0.75 -13.90
C GLU A 241 -10.40 0.69 -13.50
N LYS A 242 -11.39 1.48 -13.09
CA LYS A 242 -11.20 2.87 -12.64
C LYS A 242 -11.54 2.98 -11.17
N TYR A 243 -10.61 3.53 -10.40
CA TYR A 243 -10.79 3.77 -8.97
C TYR A 243 -10.49 5.22 -8.67
N ARG A 244 -11.28 5.87 -7.82
CA ARG A 244 -10.98 7.23 -7.36
C ARG A 244 -9.91 7.18 -6.30
N ASN A 245 -8.93 8.06 -6.42
CA ASN A 245 -7.89 8.21 -5.41
C ASN A 245 -8.48 8.64 -4.06
N LEU A 246 -9.49 9.51 -4.08
CA LEU A 246 -10.20 9.94 -2.88
C LEU A 246 -10.90 8.80 -2.15
N ASP A 247 -11.38 7.76 -2.85
CA ASP A 247 -11.99 6.61 -2.18
C ASP A 247 -10.92 5.80 -1.43
N ILE A 248 -9.72 5.63 -2.01
CA ILE A 248 -8.59 4.98 -1.33
C ILE A 248 -8.18 5.77 -0.10
N MET A 249 -8.11 7.10 -0.22
CA MET A 249 -7.77 7.98 0.89
C MET A 249 -8.86 8.00 1.98
N GLU A 250 -10.15 8.00 1.61
CA GLU A 250 -11.27 7.84 2.55
C GLU A 250 -11.10 6.54 3.34
N PHE A 251 -10.86 5.43 2.65
CA PHE A 251 -10.66 4.16 3.31
C PHE A 251 -9.41 4.19 4.22
N LEU A 252 -8.29 4.76 3.78
CA LEU A 252 -7.10 4.93 4.63
C LEU A 252 -7.42 5.68 5.92
N THR A 253 -8.28 6.72 5.87
CA THR A 253 -8.71 7.45 7.07
C THR A 253 -9.53 6.58 8.02
N ASP A 254 -10.35 5.68 7.49
CA ASP A 254 -11.17 4.75 8.28
C ASP A 254 -10.33 3.67 8.98
N THR A 255 -9.13 3.34 8.47
CA THR A 255 -8.23 2.37 9.12
C THR A 255 -7.69 2.84 10.48
N LYS A 256 -7.67 4.15 10.72
CA LYS A 256 -7.04 4.80 11.90
C LYS A 256 -5.58 4.40 12.15
N LYS A 257 -4.88 3.87 11.14
CA LYS A 257 -3.44 3.55 11.20
C LYS A 257 -2.56 4.71 10.74
N PHE A 258 -3.15 5.73 10.13
CA PHE A 258 -2.45 6.87 9.55
C PHE A 258 -3.08 8.18 9.98
N ASN A 259 -2.25 9.21 10.16
CA ASN A 259 -2.68 10.60 10.13
C ASN A 259 -2.74 11.05 8.68
N VAL A 260 -3.95 11.28 8.17
CA VAL A 260 -4.16 11.69 6.78
C VAL A 260 -4.43 13.18 6.71
N THR A 261 -3.58 13.90 5.98
CA THR A 261 -3.76 15.33 5.69
C THR A 261 -4.06 15.51 4.21
N PHE A 262 -5.20 16.11 3.90
CA PHE A 262 -5.52 16.59 2.56
C PHE A 262 -5.12 18.05 2.42
N ILE A 263 -4.44 18.40 1.32
CA ILE A 263 -4.14 19.78 0.95
C ILE A 263 -4.67 20.01 -0.45
N SER A 264 -5.53 21.02 -0.62
CA SER A 264 -6.07 21.39 -1.93
C SER A 264 -6.23 22.90 -2.04
N SER A 265 -5.86 23.46 -3.19
CA SER A 265 -6.21 24.84 -3.56
C SER A 265 -7.57 24.95 -4.24
N VAL A 266 -8.08 23.84 -4.79
CA VAL A 266 -9.37 23.77 -5.47
C VAL A 266 -10.07 22.49 -5.01
N PRO A 267 -10.57 22.46 -3.77
CA PRO A 267 -11.07 21.21 -3.19
C PRO A 267 -12.31 20.72 -3.92
N SER A 268 -12.34 19.42 -4.19
CA SER A 268 -13.55 18.76 -4.68
C SER A 268 -14.69 18.89 -3.67
N VAL A 269 -15.93 18.92 -4.19
CA VAL A 269 -17.15 18.90 -3.36
C VAL A 269 -17.16 17.68 -2.42
N GLU A 270 -16.64 16.54 -2.89
CA GLU A 270 -16.51 15.32 -2.11
C GLU A 270 -15.61 15.51 -0.89
N LEU A 271 -14.42 16.10 -1.06
CA LEU A 271 -13.50 16.38 0.03
C LEU A 271 -14.11 17.36 1.05
N PHE A 272 -14.86 18.35 0.57
CA PHE A 272 -15.60 19.28 1.44
C PHE A 272 -16.74 18.60 2.22
N LEU A 273 -17.45 17.65 1.60
CA LEU A 273 -18.48 16.85 2.28
C LEU A 273 -17.86 15.90 3.31
N MET A 274 -16.70 15.34 3.01
CA MET A 274 -15.94 14.50 3.94
C MET A 274 -15.53 15.27 5.20
N SER A 275 -15.08 16.52 5.06
CA SER A 275 -14.76 17.37 6.22
C SER A 275 -15.98 17.73 7.06
N LYS A 276 -17.13 18.02 6.42
CA LYS A 276 -18.40 18.31 7.12
C LYS A 276 -18.93 17.15 7.96
N LYS A 277 -18.62 15.90 7.61
CA LYS A 277 -18.97 14.72 8.40
C LYS A 277 -18.13 14.58 9.70
N LYS A 278 -17.38 15.63 10.09
CA LYS A 278 -16.47 15.66 11.26
C LYS A 278 -15.40 14.56 11.24
N ARG A 279 -15.03 14.09 10.05
CA ARG A 279 -13.93 13.13 9.86
C ARG A 279 -12.55 13.79 9.85
N PHE A 280 -12.51 15.11 9.73
CA PHE A 280 -11.29 15.91 9.59
C PHE A 280 -11.39 17.20 10.40
N SER A 281 -10.27 17.64 10.97
CA SER A 281 -10.09 19.04 11.31
C SER A 281 -10.01 19.84 10.01
N TYR A 282 -10.79 20.92 9.89
CA TYR A 282 -10.83 21.75 8.68
C TYR A 282 -10.17 23.10 8.94
N LYS A 283 -9.20 23.46 8.08
CA LYS A 283 -8.49 24.74 8.14
C LYS A 283 -8.47 25.40 6.77
N ILE A 284 -8.68 26.71 6.74
CA ILE A 284 -8.47 27.55 5.55
C ILE A 284 -7.21 28.37 5.77
N ILE A 285 -6.33 28.39 4.77
CA ILE A 285 -5.08 29.17 4.72
C ILE A 285 -5.07 30.01 3.45
#